data_AF-A0A3N4LXF4-F1
#
_entry.id   AF-A0A3N4LXF4-F1
#
_cell.length_a   1.000
_cell.length_b   1.000
_cell.length_c   1.000
_cell.angle_alpha   90.00
_cell.angle_beta   90.00
_cell.angle_gamma   90.00
#
_symmetry.space_group_name_H-M   'P 1'
#
loop_
_entity.id
_entity.type
_entity.pdbx_description
1 polymer ?
#
loop_
_entity_poly.entity_id
_entity_poly.type
_entity_poly.pdbx_seq_one_letter_code
_entity_poly.pdbx_strand_id
1 'polypeptide(L)'
;MVPVSVAPPSASNPWQHHHHSSPNSQAAFPQSQDRYICPTCSKAFSRPSSLRIHSHSHTGEKPFKCPHHGCGKAFSVRSNMKRHERGCHQ
;
A
#
# COMPACT_ATOMS: atom_id res chain seq x y z
N MET A 1 -22.62 2.08 73.71
CA MET A 1 -23.57 2.92 72.97
C MET A 1 -22.84 3.58 71.81
N VAL A 2 -22.92 2.97 70.62
CA VAL A 2 -22.44 3.57 69.36
C VAL A 2 -23.66 3.70 68.45
N PRO A 3 -23.92 4.86 67.83
CA PRO A 3 -25.14 5.06 67.06
C PRO A 3 -25.08 4.28 65.75
N VAL A 4 -26.11 3.47 65.49
CA VAL A 4 -26.32 2.81 64.19
C VAL A 4 -26.80 3.88 63.21
N SER A 5 -25.94 4.26 62.26
CA SER A 5 -26.34 5.13 61.15
C SER A 5 -26.75 4.26 59.98
N VAL A 6 -28.06 4.09 59.85
CA VAL A 6 -28.72 3.40 58.74
C VAL A 6 -28.56 4.25 57.48
N ALA A 7 -27.80 3.78 56.49
CA ALA A 7 -27.70 4.42 55.18
C ALA A 7 -28.85 3.92 54.27
N PRO A 8 -29.51 4.80 53.49
CA PRO A 8 -30.67 4.45 52.69
C PRO A 8 -30.32 3.60 51.45
N PRO A 9 -31.26 2.80 50.93
CA PRO A 9 -31.06 2.02 49.70
C PRO A 9 -31.01 2.97 48.50
N SER A 10 -29.83 3.15 47.90
CA SER A 10 -29.70 3.92 46.67
C SER A 10 -30.36 3.19 45.51
N ALA A 11 -31.48 3.78 45.08
CA ALA A 11 -32.31 3.37 43.98
C ALA A 11 -31.51 3.13 42.68
N SER A 12 -31.86 2.04 42.00
CA SER A 12 -31.48 1.72 40.64
C SER A 12 -31.73 2.92 39.72
N ASN A 13 -30.68 3.45 39.10
CA ASN A 13 -30.80 4.54 38.12
C ASN A 13 -31.26 3.96 36.76
N PRO A 14 -32.46 4.31 36.23
CA PRO A 14 -33.03 3.69 35.04
C PRO A 14 -32.52 4.25 33.70
N TRP A 15 -31.42 5.00 33.67
CA TRP A 15 -30.88 5.61 32.44
C TRP A 15 -29.38 5.35 32.24
N GLN A 16 -28.84 4.25 32.79
CA GLN A 16 -27.51 3.80 32.45
C GLN A 16 -27.52 3.06 31.11
N HIS A 17 -27.53 3.82 30.00
CA HIS A 17 -27.23 3.25 28.69
C HIS A 17 -25.75 2.87 28.66
N HIS A 18 -25.42 1.65 29.09
CA HIS A 18 -24.11 1.07 28.85
C HIS A 18 -23.95 0.85 27.34
N HIS A 19 -23.33 1.81 26.66
CA HIS A 19 -22.74 1.60 25.34
C HIS A 19 -21.53 0.68 25.51
N HIS A 20 -21.76 -0.63 25.61
CA HIS A 20 -20.74 -1.62 25.29
C HIS A 20 -20.55 -1.61 23.77
N SER A 21 -19.80 -0.63 23.28
CA SER A 21 -19.17 -0.75 21.97
C SER A 21 -18.06 -1.77 22.13
N SER A 22 -18.35 -3.04 21.84
CA SER A 22 -17.31 -4.00 21.54
C SER A 22 -16.36 -3.35 20.54
N PRO A 23 -15.05 -3.22 20.80
CA PRO A 23 -14.12 -3.08 19.71
C PRO A 23 -14.12 -4.46 19.05
N ASN A 24 -15.08 -4.70 18.15
CA ASN A 24 -14.89 -5.73 17.15
C ASN A 24 -13.64 -5.29 16.41
N SER A 25 -12.51 -5.84 16.85
CA SER A 25 -11.22 -5.74 16.23
C SER A 25 -11.32 -6.55 14.95
N GLN A 26 -12.11 -6.04 14.00
CA GLN A 26 -11.77 -6.12 12.61
C GLN A 26 -10.49 -5.30 12.49
N ALA A 27 -9.39 -5.87 13.00
CA ALA A 27 -8.08 -5.61 12.44
C ALA A 27 -8.32 -5.76 10.95
N ALA A 28 -8.30 -4.64 10.25
CA ALA A 28 -8.33 -4.64 8.82
C ALA A 28 -7.26 -5.65 8.43
N PHE A 29 -7.67 -6.80 7.87
CA PHE A 29 -6.75 -7.61 7.13
C PHE A 29 -6.05 -6.62 6.22
N PRO A 30 -4.72 -6.49 6.24
CA PRO A 30 -4.07 -5.75 5.19
C PRO A 30 -4.41 -6.54 3.93
N GLN A 31 -5.48 -6.11 3.24
CA GLN A 31 -5.82 -6.47 1.88
C GLN A 31 -4.73 -5.81 1.03
N SER A 32 -3.48 -6.26 1.25
CA SER A 32 -2.35 -6.00 0.40
C SER A 32 -2.56 -6.87 -0.82
N GLN A 33 -3.54 -6.48 -1.64
CA GLN A 33 -3.67 -7.00 -3.00
C GLN A 33 -2.49 -6.53 -3.88
N ASP A 34 -1.62 -5.64 -3.35
CA ASP A 34 -0.31 -5.25 -3.88
C ASP A 34 0.82 -6.15 -3.36
N ARG A 35 0.90 -7.40 -3.85
CA ARG A 35 1.99 -8.33 -3.51
C ARG A 35 3.08 -8.41 -4.55
N TYR A 36 3.53 -7.29 -5.11
CA TYR A 36 4.72 -7.26 -5.95
C TYR A 36 5.77 -6.40 -5.29
N ILE A 37 6.53 -7.00 -4.38
CA ILE A 37 7.55 -6.31 -3.59
C ILE A 37 8.92 -6.52 -4.25
N CYS A 38 9.69 -5.45 -4.38
CA CYS A 38 11.06 -5.53 -4.84
C CYS A 38 11.95 -6.17 -3.76
N PRO A 39 12.68 -7.26 -4.06
CA PRO A 39 13.57 -7.89 -3.08
C PRO A 39 14.79 -7.01 -2.74
N THR A 40 15.16 -6.07 -3.61
CA THR A 40 16.34 -5.23 -3.42
C THR A 40 16.07 -4.02 -2.52
N CYS A 41 14.89 -3.43 -2.60
CA CYS A 41 14.56 -2.18 -1.88
C CYS A 41 13.21 -2.21 -1.16
N SER A 42 12.56 -3.37 -1.07
CA SER A 42 11.29 -3.61 -0.40
C SER A 42 10.13 -2.72 -0.86
N LYS A 43 10.25 -2.12 -2.05
CA LYS A 43 9.20 -1.26 -2.62
C LYS A 43 8.06 -2.11 -3.16
N ALA A 44 6.84 -1.83 -2.72
CA ALA A 44 5.63 -2.50 -3.18
C ALA A 44 5.09 -1.85 -4.47
N PHE A 45 4.55 -2.70 -5.34
CA PHE A 45 3.92 -2.32 -6.59
C PHE A 45 2.59 -3.04 -6.76
N SER A 46 1.66 -2.39 -7.46
CA SER A 46 0.33 -2.95 -7.72
C SER A 46 0.24 -3.93 -8.86
N ARG A 47 1.32 -4.05 -9.64
CA ARG A 47 1.37 -4.89 -10.84
C ARG A 47 2.72 -5.57 -10.94
N PRO A 48 2.79 -6.84 -11.37
CA PRO A 48 4.05 -7.54 -11.56
C PRO A 48 4.88 -6.88 -12.67
N SER A 49 4.22 -6.33 -13.70
CA SER A 49 4.88 -5.58 -14.76
C SER A 49 5.64 -4.37 -14.23
N SER A 50 5.07 -3.67 -13.25
CA SER A 50 5.70 -2.49 -12.63
C SER A 50 6.89 -2.88 -11.78
N LEU A 51 6.76 -3.97 -11.00
CA LEU A 51 7.88 -4.54 -10.26
C LEU A 51 9.04 -4.97 -11.19
N ARG A 52 8.74 -5.65 -12.30
CA ARG A 52 9.76 -6.09 -13.27
C ARG A 52 10.44 -4.92 -13.97
N ILE A 53 9.68 -3.89 -14.34
CA ILE A 53 10.26 -2.65 -14.88
C ILE A 53 11.16 -1.99 -13.85
N HIS A 54 10.70 -1.96 -12.59
CA HIS A 54 11.48 -1.40 -11.49
C HIS A 54 12.75 -2.22 -11.22
N SER A 55 12.74 -3.55 -11.32
CA SER A 55 13.95 -4.35 -11.08
C SER A 55 15.06 -4.01 -12.07
N HIS A 56 14.72 -3.61 -13.30
CA HIS A 56 15.69 -3.11 -14.28
C HIS A 56 16.40 -1.82 -13.85
N SER A 57 15.86 -1.04 -12.90
CA SER A 57 16.59 0.12 -12.35
C SER A 57 17.72 -0.27 -11.42
N HIS A 58 17.65 -1.46 -10.83
CA HIS A 58 18.72 -2.01 -9.99
C HIS A 58 19.80 -2.68 -10.84
N THR A 59 19.40 -3.45 -11.86
CA THR A 59 20.36 -4.13 -12.75
C THR A 59 20.92 -3.23 -13.85
N GLY A 60 20.30 -2.08 -14.10
CA GLY A 60 20.65 -1.19 -15.21
C GLY A 60 20.28 -1.76 -16.59
N GLU A 61 19.58 -2.89 -16.65
CA GLU A 61 19.21 -3.53 -17.89
C GLU A 61 18.21 -2.68 -18.68
N LYS A 62 18.48 -2.51 -19.97
CA LYS A 62 17.64 -1.75 -20.89
C LYS A 62 17.36 -2.59 -22.13
N PRO A 63 16.41 -3.55 -22.04
CA PRO A 63 16.13 -4.47 -23.13
C PRO A 63 15.50 -3.77 -24.36
N PHE A 64 14.92 -2.59 -24.19
CA PHE A 64 14.25 -1.88 -25.28
C PHE A 64 15.18 -0.85 -25.92
N LYS A 65 15.94 -1.27 -26.94
CA LYS A 65 16.78 -0.38 -27.74
C LYS A 65 15.97 0.30 -28.84
N CYS A 66 16.32 1.54 -29.16
CA CYS A 66 15.76 2.25 -30.30
C CYS A 66 16.19 1.53 -31.60
N PRO A 67 15.26 1.25 -32.54
CA PRO A 67 15.59 0.58 -33.79
C PRO A 67 16.32 1.49 -34.80
N HIS A 68 16.32 2.81 -34.58
CA HIS A 68 16.95 3.77 -35.48
C HIS A 68 18.49 3.66 -35.40
N HIS A 69 19.09 3.32 -36.53
CA HIS A 69 20.55 3.24 -36.66
C HIS A 69 21.19 4.60 -36.34
N GLY A 70 22.18 4.62 -35.45
CA GLY A 70 22.85 5.84 -35.01
C GLY A 70 22.29 6.49 -33.74
N CYS A 71 21.10 6.12 -33.27
CA CYS A 71 20.54 6.69 -32.04
C CYS A 71 21.19 6.13 -30.76
N GLY A 72 21.41 4.81 -30.71
CA GLY A 72 22.05 4.14 -29.56
C GLY A 72 21.28 4.18 -28.23
N LYS A 73 20.10 4.82 -28.18
CA LYS A 73 19.32 4.96 -26.95
C LYS A 73 18.63 3.65 -26.57
N ALA A 74 18.66 3.31 -25.28
CA ALA A 74 17.99 2.15 -24.72
C ALA A 74 17.12 2.55 -23.52
N PHE A 75 16.01 1.83 -23.32
CA PHE A 75 14.99 2.11 -22.32
C PHE A 75 14.66 0.84 -21.53
N SER A 76 14.29 1.01 -20.27
CA SER A 76 13.79 -0.08 -19.41
C SER A 76 12.30 -0.38 -19.66
N VAL A 77 11.60 0.46 -20.43
CA VAL A 77 10.16 0.35 -20.71
C VAL A 77 9.87 0.53 -22.20
N ARG A 78 9.11 -0.41 -22.79
CA ARG A 78 8.70 -0.39 -24.21
C ARG A 78 7.94 0.87 -24.59
N SER A 79 7.01 1.35 -23.76
CA SER A 79 6.22 2.56 -24.03
C SER A 79 7.09 3.82 -24.14
N ASN A 80 8.14 3.92 -23.32
CA ASN A 80 9.11 5.02 -23.39
C ASN A 80 9.91 4.98 -24.69
N MET A 81 10.41 3.80 -25.08
CA MET A 81 11.11 3.61 -26.35
C MET A 81 10.23 4.02 -27.54
N LYS A 82 8.98 3.54 -27.59
CA LYS A 82 8.04 3.85 -28.68
C LYS A 82 7.66 5.33 -28.75
N ARG A 83 7.55 6.00 -27.59
CA ARG A 83 7.35 7.46 -27.53
C ARG A 83 8.57 8.21 -28.08
N HIS A 84 9.78 7.77 -27.72
CA HIS A 84 11.01 8.35 -28.24
C HIS A 84 11.14 8.15 -29.76
N GLU A 85 10.88 6.95 -30.27
CA GLU A 85 10.89 6.63 -31.70
C GLU A 85 10.01 7.60 -32.50
N ARG A 86 8.73 7.72 -32.11
CA ARG A 86 7.76 8.60 -32.78
C ARG A 86 8.00 10.10 -32.56
N GLY A 87 8.82 10.50 -31.58
CA GLY A 87 9.05 11.92 -31.28
C GLY A 87 10.38 12.45 -31.82
N CYS A 88 11.39 11.58 -31.87
CA CYS A 88 12.77 11.96 -32.20
C CYS A 88 13.18 11.50 -33.60
N HIS A 89 12.53 10.47 -34.14
CA HIS A 89 12.84 9.85 -35.43
C HIS A 89 11.61 9.77 -36.33
N GLN A 90 10.68 10.73 -36.14
CA GLN A 90 9.45 10.82 -36.90
C GLN A 90 9.70 11.21 -38.34
#